data_AF-A0A6B0WZG5-F1
#
_entry.id   AF-A0A6B0WZG5-F1
#
_cell.length_a   1.000
_cell.length_b   1.000
_cell.length_c   1.000
_cell.angle_alpha   90.00
_cell.angle_beta   90.00
_cell.angle_gamma   90.00
#
_symmetry.space_group_name_H-M   'P 1'
#
loop_
_entity.id
_entity.type
_entity.pdbx_description
1 polymer ?
#
loop_
_entity_poly.entity_id
_entity_poly.type
_entity_poly.pdbx_seq_one_letter_code
_entity_poly.pdbx_strand_id
1 'polypeptide(L)' 'YVGYVPDFPGAHSQGKTLDELNRNLKEVLEMLLEDGEPYLDTEFVGTQQIVTS' A
#
# COMPACT_ATOMS: atom_id res chain seq x y z
N TYR A 1 -6.00 -3.70 10.21
CA TYR A 1 -6.11 -3.23 8.82
C TYR A 1 -4.91 -3.72 8.03
N VAL A 2 -5.13 -4.13 6.78
CA VAL A 2 -4.08 -4.50 5.82
C VAL A 2 -4.23 -3.56 4.63
N GLY A 3 -3.13 -3.08 4.08
CA GLY A 3 -3.13 -2.17 2.93
C GLY A 3 -1.95 -2.44 2.01
N TYR A 4 -2.10 -2.02 0.76
CA TYR A 4 -1.04 -2.06 -0.24
C TYR A 4 -1.17 -0.84 -1.15
N VAL A 5 -0.07 -0.46 -1.80
CA VAL A 5 -0.05 0.57 -2.83
C VAL A 5 -0.11 -0.13 -4.19
N PRO A 6 -1.14 0.13 -5.00
CA PRO A 6 -1.17 -0.32 -6.39
C PRO A 6 0.09 0.08 -7.15
N ASP A 7 0.49 -0.75 -8.12
CA ASP A 7 1.64 -0.49 -9.00
C ASP A 7 3.01 -0.36 -8.30
N PHE A 8 3.05 -0.66 -6.99
CA PHE A 8 4.27 -0.66 -6.20
C PHE A 8 4.48 -2.05 -5.56
N PRO A 9 5.10 -3.00 -6.30
CA PRO A 9 5.40 -4.32 -5.77
C PRO A 9 6.22 -4.24 -4.48
N GLY A 10 5.74 -4.87 -3.42
CA GLY A 10 6.39 -4.82 -2.10
C GLY A 10 5.87 -3.74 -1.16
N ALA A 11 5.11 -2.75 -1.64
CA ALA A 11 4.48 -1.72 -0.81
C ALA A 11 3.19 -2.22 -0.15
N HIS A 12 3.30 -3.23 0.71
CA HIS A 12 2.22 -3.74 1.53
C HIS A 12 2.54 -3.59 3.01
N SER A 13 1.53 -3.35 3.83
CA SER A 13 1.71 -3.25 5.28
C SER A 13 0.43 -3.55 6.05
N GLN A 14 0.56 -3.61 7.37
CA GLN A 14 -0.52 -3.87 8.30
C GLN A 14 -0.43 -2.94 9.50
N GLY A 15 -1.57 -2.60 10.10
CA GLY A 15 -1.66 -1.75 11.28
C GLY A 15 -2.93 -2.03 12.09
N LYS A 16 -2.90 -1.79 13.40
CA LYS A 16 -4.06 -1.94 14.30
C LYS A 16 -5.07 -0.82 14.06
N THR A 17 -4.61 0.35 13.63
CA THR A 17 -5.44 1.51 13.23
C THR A 17 -5.14 1.94 11.78
N LEU A 18 -6.00 2.79 11.20
CA LEU A 18 -5.76 3.38 9.88
C LEU A 18 -4.53 4.30 9.88
N ASP A 19 -4.31 5.06 10.95
CA ASP A 19 -3.13 5.92 11.10
C ASP A 19 -1.84 5.10 11.17
N GLU A 20 -1.85 3.99 11.91
CA GLU A 20 -0.72 3.06 11.98
C GLU A 20 -0.44 2.43 10.61
N LEU A 21 -1.49 1.99 9.90
CA LEU A 21 -1.34 1.47 8.55
C LEU A 21 -0.76 2.53 7.59
N ASN A 22 -1.21 3.79 7.67
CA ASN A 22 -0.70 4.88 6.83
C ASN A 22 0.78 5.16 7.09
N ARG A 23 1.19 5.22 8.37
CA ARG A 23 2.60 5.41 8.73
C ARG A 23 3.46 4.25 8.24
N ASN A 24 3.05 3.02 8.47
CA ASN A 24 3.82 1.86 8.07
C ASN A 24 3.93 1.74 6.54
N LEU A 25 2.90 2.12 5.77
CA LEU A 25 2.98 2.19 4.31
C LEU A 25 3.96 3.26 3.82
N LYS A 26 4.05 4.42 4.49
CA LYS A 26 5.03 5.47 4.16
C LYS A 26 6.46 5.00 4.37
N GLU A 27 6.74 4.36 5.50
CA GLU A 27 8.08 3.81 5.79
C GLU A 27 8.51 2.78 4.72
N VAL A 28 7.60 1.90 4.31
CA VAL A 28 7.86 0.93 3.24
C VAL A 28 8.10 1.62 1.89
N LEU A 29 7.33 2.66 1.56
CA LEU A 29 7.53 3.43 0.33
C LEU A 29 8.87 4.18 0.33
N GLU A 30 9.24 4.82 1.44
CA GLU A 30 10.52 5.52 1.60
C GLU A 30 11.70 4.57 1.38
N MET A 31 11.66 3.38 1.99
CA MET A 31 12.68 2.35 1.79
C MET A 31 12.80 1.89 0.33
N LEU A 32 11.68 1.78 -0.39
CA LEU A 32 11.69 1.32 -1.77
C LEU A 32 12.12 2.42 -2.76
N LEU A 33 11.91 3.69 -2.41
CA LEU A 33 12.33 4.85 -3.19
C LEU A 33 13.83 5.16 -3.07
N GLU A 34 14.51 4.68 -2.02
CA GLU A 34 15.96 4.79 -1.89
C GLU A 34 16.71 4.08 -3.03
N ASP A 35 16.11 3.03 -3.62
CA ASP A 35 16.67 2.29 -4.77
C ASP A 35 16.35 2.94 -6.14
N GLY A 36 15.56 4.03 -6.16
CA GLY A 36 15.18 4.80 -7.36
C GLY A 36 13.67 5.09 -7.46
N GLU A 37 13.28 6.01 -8.36
CA GLU A 37 11.87 6.32 -8.60
C GLU A 37 11.17 5.15 -9.32
N PRO A 38 10.05 4.61 -8.79
CA PRO A 38 9.26 3.59 -9.47
C PRO A 38 8.60 4.17 -10.72
N TYR A 39 8.39 3.34 -11.73
CA TYR A 39 7.51 3.70 -12.82
C TYR A 39 6.05 3.63 -12.33
N LEU A 40 5.44 4.80 -12.12
CA LEU A 40 4.03 4.90 -11.77
C LEU A 40 3.19 4.64 -13.02
N ASP A 41 2.74 3.41 -13.22
CA ASP A 41 1.64 3.15 -14.15
C ASP A 41 0.33 3.57 -13.46
N THR A 42 -0.54 4.31 -14.16
CA THR A 42 -1.77 4.82 -13.54
C THR A 42 -2.90 3.84 -13.79
N GLU A 43 -3.04 2.82 -12.95
CA GLU A 43 -4.19 1.90 -13.03
C GLU A 43 -5.35 2.33 -12.11
N PHE A 44 -6.58 2.26 -12.64
CA PHE A 44 -7.77 2.46 -11.82
C PHE A 44 -8.04 1.21 -10.97
N VAL A 45 -7.79 1.30 -9.66
CA VAL A 45 -8.08 0.22 -8.71
C VAL A 45 -9.36 0.51 -7.93
N GLY A 46 -10.41 -0.27 -8.19
CA GLY A 46 -11.61 -0.33 -7.36
C GLY A 46 -11.54 -1.50 -6.38
N THR A 47 -11.69 -1.25 -5.08
CA THR A 47 -11.78 -2.32 -4.07
C THR A 47 -13.24 -2.55 -3.67
N GLN A 48 -13.69 -3.80 -3.67
CA GLN A 48 -15.00 -4.20 -3.14
C GLN A 48 -14.82 -5.27 -2.08
N GLN A 49 -15.34 -5.00 -0.87
CA GLN A 49 -15.34 -5.96 0.22
C GLN A 49 -16.62 -6.80 0.16
N ILE A 50 -16.49 -8.10 -0.04
CA ILE A 50 -17.60 -9.06 0.03
C ILE A 50 -17.48 -9.85 1.33
N VAL A 51 -18.56 -9.88 2.12
CA VAL A 51 -18.67 -10.68 3.34
C VAL A 51 -19.69 -11.78 3.07
N THR A 52 -19.31 -13.04 3.28
CA THR A 52 -20.21 -14.19 3.21
C THR A 52 -20.53 -14.67 4.61
N SER A 53 -21.82 -14.75 4.93
CA SER A 53 -22.38 -15.27 6.18
C SER A 53 -22.21 -16.78 6.34
#